data_AF-A0A482Z8U4-F1
#
_entry.id   AF-A0A482Z8U4-F1
#
_cell.length_a   1.000
_cell.length_b   1.000
_cell.length_c   1.000
_cell.angle_alpha   90.00
_cell.angle_beta   90.00
_cell.angle_gamma   90.00
#
_symmetry.space_group_name_H-M   'P 1'
#
loop_
_entity.id
_entity.type
_entity.pdbx_description
1 polymer ?
#
loop_
_entity_poly.entity_id
_entity_poly.type
_entity_poly.pdbx_seq_one_letter_code
_entity_poly.pdbx_strand_id
1 'polypeptide(L)'
;MNAKILAALCLLVACATVVTAIVCEEDFCDKVKCEDLSLCEKKNGGLIRTKGSYCGCCDICVRQLREGDSCNPEDELLLGIIAGAECARGLICDPSTRTCIRLAF
;
A
#
# COMPACT_ATOMS: atom_id res chain seq x y z
N MET A 1 43.42 21.48 -6.93
CA MET A 1 42.05 21.11 -6.49
C MET A 1 41.12 22.24 -6.93
N ASN A 2 40.15 21.96 -7.81
CA ASN A 2 39.49 23.00 -8.61
C ASN A 2 38.28 23.59 -7.85
N ALA A 3 38.17 24.91 -7.74
CA ALA A 3 37.10 25.57 -6.97
C ALA A 3 35.69 25.14 -7.43
N LYS A 4 35.54 24.81 -8.71
CA LYS A 4 34.30 24.26 -9.30
C LYS A 4 33.95 22.86 -8.78
N ILE A 5 34.97 22.03 -8.53
CA ILE A 5 34.80 20.67 -7.99
C ILE A 5 34.39 20.75 -6.51
N LEU A 6 34.96 21.70 -5.75
CA LEU A 6 34.58 21.94 -4.35
C LEU A 6 33.13 22.42 -4.24
N ALA A 7 32.72 23.35 -5.11
CA ALA A 7 31.35 23.86 -5.14
C ALA A 7 30.34 22.77 -5.53
N ALA A 8 30.67 21.91 -6.50
CA ALA A 8 29.82 20.79 -6.90
C ALA A 8 29.65 19.74 -5.77
N LEU A 9 30.72 19.46 -5.02
CA LEU A 9 30.69 18.57 -3.84
C LEU A 9 29.81 19.14 -2.72
N CYS A 10 29.91 20.43 -2.42
CA CYS A 10 29.05 21.08 -1.42
C CYS A 10 27.57 21.06 -1.83
N LEU A 11 27.26 21.21 -3.12
CA LEU A 11 25.90 21.13 -3.66
C LEU A 11 25.30 19.73 -3.54
N LEU A 12 26.09 18.68 -3.80
CA LEU A 12 25.65 17.29 -3.67
C LEU A 12 25.35 16.89 -2.22
N VAL A 13 26.15 17.36 -1.26
CA VAL A 13 25.94 17.07 0.18
C VAL A 13 24.71 17.80 0.73
N ALA A 14 24.39 19.00 0.23
CA ALA A 14 23.16 19.72 0.61
C ALA A 14 21.87 19.05 0.08
N CYS A 15 21.97 18.22 -0.96
CA CYS A 15 20.84 17.46 -1.50
C CYS A 15 20.59 16.11 -0.82
N ALA A 16 21.38 15.72 0.18
CA ALA A 16 21.10 14.55 1.00
C ALA A 16 19.94 14.86 1.97
N THR A 17 18.73 14.94 1.42
CA THR A 17 17.51 15.08 2.20
C THR A 17 17.31 13.85 3.07
N VAL A 18 16.90 14.08 4.32
CA VAL A 18 16.49 13.08 5.31
C VAL A 18 15.63 12.00 4.67
N VAL A 19 16.18 10.79 4.57
CA VAL A 19 15.40 9.59 4.36
C VAL A 19 14.69 9.33 5.69
N THR A 20 13.51 9.92 5.89
CA THR A 20 12.64 9.47 6.97
C THR A 20 12.17 8.08 6.59
N ALA A 21 12.85 7.05 7.10
CA ALA A 21 12.28 5.72 7.13
C ALA A 21 10.93 5.87 7.87
N ILE A 22 9.86 5.56 7.17
CA ILE A 22 8.49 5.54 7.70
C ILE A 22 8.45 4.35 8.69
N VAL A 23 8.94 4.57 9.91
CA VAL A 23 9.04 3.55 10.96
C VAL A 23 7.90 3.77 11.95
N CYS A 24 7.20 2.69 12.25
CA CYS A 24 6.16 2.66 13.27
C CYS A 24 6.81 2.74 14.65
N GLU A 25 6.46 3.76 15.42
CA GLU A 25 6.88 3.87 16.82
C GLU A 25 6.21 2.76 17.65
N GLU A 26 6.85 2.30 18.73
CA GLU A 26 6.37 1.16 19.51
C GLU A 26 4.97 1.38 20.10
N ASP A 27 4.63 2.62 20.43
CA ASP A 27 3.34 3.02 21.02
C ASP A 27 2.33 3.56 19.98
N PHE A 28 2.63 3.40 18.69
CA PHE A 28 1.78 3.92 17.62
C PHE A 28 0.37 3.33 17.67
N CYS A 29 0.25 2.01 17.90
CA CYS A 29 -1.04 1.33 17.93
C CYS A 29 -1.93 1.78 19.10
N ASP A 30 -1.34 2.22 20.22
CA ASP A 30 -2.10 2.68 21.39
C ASP A 30 -2.85 4.00 21.12
N LYS A 31 -2.39 4.75 20.12
CA LYS A 31 -2.97 6.04 19.70
C LYS A 31 -3.95 5.90 18.54
N VAL A 32 -4.02 4.71 17.91
CA VAL A 32 -4.87 4.45 16.73
C VAL A 32 -6.25 3.99 17.15
N LYS A 33 -7.30 4.55 16.53
CA LYS A 33 -8.67 4.05 16.64
C LYS A 33 -9.01 3.22 15.41
N CYS A 34 -9.35 1.95 15.61
CA CYS A 34 -9.75 1.05 14.53
C CYS A 34 -11.18 1.31 14.05
N GLU A 35 -11.42 1.07 12.76
CA GLU A 35 -12.76 1.15 12.15
C GLU A 35 -13.64 -0.03 12.58
N ASP A 36 -14.95 0.18 12.67
CA ASP A 36 -15.91 -0.92 12.87
C ASP A 36 -16.09 -1.72 11.57
N LEU A 37 -15.79 -3.02 11.63
CA LEU A 37 -15.84 -3.93 10.48
C LEU A 37 -17.15 -4.71 10.38
N SER A 38 -18.16 -4.40 11.20
CA SER A 38 -19.45 -5.12 11.25
C SER A 38 -20.18 -5.22 9.90
N LEU A 39 -19.91 -4.30 8.96
CA LEU A 39 -20.50 -4.27 7.62
C LEU A 39 -19.57 -4.76 6.51
N CYS A 40 -18.38 -5.28 6.84
CA CYS A 40 -17.37 -5.63 5.85
C CYS A 40 -17.86 -6.65 4.81
N GLU A 41 -18.39 -7.77 5.27
CA GLU A 41 -18.88 -8.84 4.39
C GLU A 41 -20.04 -8.40 3.49
N LYS A 42 -20.83 -7.41 3.95
CA LYS A 42 -21.97 -6.86 3.18
C LYS A 42 -21.54 -5.97 2.02
N LYS A 43 -20.33 -5.40 2.05
CA LYS A 43 -19.79 -4.55 0.97
C LYS A 43 -19.20 -5.40 -0.16
N ASN A 44 -20.05 -6.08 -0.93
CA ASN A 44 -19.68 -6.90 -2.08
C ASN A 44 -18.69 -8.04 -1.77
N GLY A 45 -18.88 -8.73 -0.64
CA GLY A 45 -17.99 -9.82 -0.26
C GLY A 45 -16.63 -9.34 0.24
N GLY A 46 -16.60 -8.18 0.91
CA GLY A 46 -15.41 -7.67 1.57
C GLY A 46 -14.80 -8.71 2.49
N LEU A 47 -13.48 -8.82 2.46
CA LEU A 47 -12.68 -9.76 3.23
C LEU A 47 -12.04 -9.02 4.39
N ILE A 48 -12.16 -9.54 5.62
CA ILE A 48 -11.42 -9.00 6.75
C ILE A 48 -9.97 -9.46 6.65
N ARG A 49 -9.04 -8.51 6.58
CA ARG A 49 -7.60 -8.74 6.66
C ARG A 49 -7.11 -8.36 8.04
N THR A 50 -6.61 -9.36 8.76
CA THR A 50 -6.06 -9.17 10.10
C THR A 50 -4.81 -8.31 10.05
N LYS A 51 -4.71 -7.30 10.92
CA LYS A 51 -3.56 -6.38 11.00
C LYS A 51 -3.15 -5.78 9.65
N GLY A 52 -4.12 -5.47 8.79
CA GLY A 52 -3.88 -4.86 7.48
C GLY A 52 -3.90 -3.33 7.49
N SER A 53 -3.95 -2.68 8.65
CA SER A 53 -3.72 -1.23 8.68
C SER A 53 -2.25 -0.90 8.51
N TYR A 54 -1.96 0.37 8.23
CA TYR A 54 -0.63 0.93 8.43
C TYR A 54 -0.12 0.58 9.83
N CYS A 55 1.14 0.13 9.92
CA CYS A 55 1.78 -0.42 11.13
C CYS A 55 1.16 -1.69 11.73
N GLY A 56 0.17 -2.32 11.08
CA GLY A 56 -0.42 -3.58 11.52
C GLY A 56 -1.20 -3.50 12.83
N CYS A 57 -1.73 -2.33 13.16
CA CYS A 57 -2.47 -2.10 14.41
C CYS A 57 -3.92 -2.61 14.36
N CYS A 58 -4.58 -2.46 13.22
CA CYS A 58 -5.99 -2.75 13.06
C CYS A 58 -6.22 -3.77 11.94
N ASP A 59 -7.28 -4.54 12.11
CA ASP A 59 -7.89 -5.28 11.02
C ASP A 59 -8.55 -4.29 10.05
N ILE A 60 -8.60 -4.65 8.77
CA ILE A 60 -9.23 -3.82 7.73
C ILE A 60 -10.22 -4.64 6.92
N CYS A 61 -11.19 -3.95 6.32
CA CYS A 61 -12.05 -4.54 5.32
C CYS A 61 -11.48 -4.32 3.92
N VAL A 62 -11.14 -5.41 3.23
CA VAL A 62 -10.60 -5.39 1.87
C VAL A 62 -11.71 -5.72 0.88
N ARG A 63 -12.08 -4.75 0.05
CA ARG A 63 -13.11 -4.97 -0.99
C ARG A 63 -12.58 -5.87 -2.10
N GLN A 64 -13.31 -6.94 -2.39
CA GLN A 64 -12.96 -7.87 -3.48
C GLN A 64 -13.50 -7.35 -4.81
N LEU A 65 -12.60 -7.09 -5.76
CA LEU A 65 -12.90 -6.56 -7.09
C LEU A 65 -13.17 -7.71 -8.06
N ARG A 66 -14.18 -7.53 -8.92
CA ARG A 66 -14.60 -8.52 -9.91
C ARG A 66 -13.74 -8.44 -11.16
N GLU A 67 -13.85 -9.44 -12.01
CA GLU A 67 -13.22 -9.41 -13.34
C GLU A 67 -13.72 -8.19 -14.14
N GLY A 68 -12.79 -7.43 -14.71
CA GLY A 68 -13.05 -6.18 -15.42
C GLY A 68 -13.14 -4.94 -14.53
N ASP A 69 -13.24 -5.08 -13.20
CA ASP A 69 -13.20 -3.92 -12.30
C ASP A 69 -11.82 -3.25 -12.36
N SER A 70 -11.80 -1.92 -12.21
CA SER A 70 -10.55 -1.16 -12.15
C SER A 70 -9.80 -1.43 -10.85
N CYS A 71 -8.49 -1.62 -10.96
CA CYS A 71 -7.57 -1.88 -9.87
C CYS A 71 -6.32 -0.98 -9.99
N ASN A 72 -5.60 -0.81 -8.88
CA ASN A 72 -4.31 -0.14 -8.86
C ASN A 72 -3.19 -1.19 -8.67
N PRO A 73 -2.27 -1.36 -9.64
CA PRO A 73 -1.19 -2.35 -9.52
C PRO A 73 -0.23 -2.06 -8.35
N GLU A 74 -0.17 -0.81 -7.89
CA GLU A 74 0.64 -0.43 -6.73
C GLU A 74 0.09 -1.00 -5.42
N ASP A 75 -1.22 -1.26 -5.34
CA ASP A 75 -1.86 -1.83 -4.15
C ASP A 75 -1.44 -3.30 -3.94
N GLU A 76 -1.18 -4.06 -5.03
CA GLU A 76 -0.57 -5.39 -4.94
C GLU A 76 0.93 -5.33 -4.62
N LEU A 77 1.64 -4.30 -5.11
CA LEU A 77 3.09 -4.16 -4.95
C LEU A 77 3.52 -3.85 -3.52
N LEU A 78 2.65 -3.21 -2.73
CA LEU A 78 2.85 -2.96 -1.29
C LEU A 78 2.60 -4.21 -0.42
N LEU A 79 2.84 -5.41 -0.95
CA LEU A 79 2.58 -6.71 -0.31
C LEU A 79 1.12 -6.85 0.18
N GLY A 80 0.18 -6.09 -0.40
CA GLY A 80 -1.22 -6.03 0.03
C GLY A 80 -1.44 -5.50 1.46
N ILE A 81 -0.41 -4.91 2.08
CA ILE A 81 -0.39 -4.60 3.52
C ILE A 81 -1.41 -3.52 3.85
N ILE A 82 -1.67 -2.56 2.97
CA ILE A 82 -2.60 -1.44 3.20
C ILE A 82 -3.50 -1.24 1.97
N ALA A 83 -3.89 -2.34 1.31
CA ALA A 83 -4.81 -2.28 0.19
C ALA A 83 -6.25 -2.36 0.70
N GLY A 84 -7.02 -1.27 0.54
CA GLY A 84 -8.46 -1.26 0.87
C GLY A 84 -9.32 -2.02 -0.14
N ALA A 85 -8.75 -2.40 -1.29
CA ALA A 85 -9.38 -3.22 -2.30
C ALA A 85 -8.34 -4.08 -3.01
N GLU A 86 -8.75 -5.26 -3.48
CA GLU A 86 -7.89 -6.16 -4.26
C GLU A 86 -8.73 -6.98 -5.23
N CYS A 87 -8.10 -7.51 -6.28
CA CYS A 87 -8.76 -8.43 -7.19
C CYS A 87 -9.21 -9.70 -6.45
N ALA A 88 -10.44 -10.14 -6.72
CA ALA A 88 -10.99 -11.34 -6.09
C ALA A 88 -10.16 -12.57 -6.42
N ARG A 89 -10.28 -13.61 -5.58
CA ARG A 89 -9.51 -14.86 -5.70
C ARG A 89 -9.47 -15.39 -7.14
N GLY A 90 -8.25 -15.57 -7.66
CA GLY A 90 -7.99 -16.10 -9.01
C GLY A 90 -7.91 -15.03 -10.11
N LEU A 91 -7.99 -13.75 -9.74
CA LEU A 91 -7.75 -12.61 -10.62
C LEU A 91 -6.45 -11.91 -10.21
N ILE A 92 -5.82 -11.23 -11.17
CA ILE A 92 -4.65 -10.36 -10.94
C ILE A 92 -4.96 -8.96 -11.49
N CYS A 93 -4.31 -7.92 -10.95
CA CYS A 93 -4.38 -6.60 -11.55
C CYS A 93 -3.42 -6.52 -12.74
N ASP A 94 -3.92 -6.47 -13.99
CA ASP A 94 -3.06 -6.25 -15.14
C ASP A 94 -2.52 -4.80 -15.11
N PRO A 95 -1.20 -4.58 -15.01
CA PRO A 95 -0.64 -3.23 -15.00
C PRO A 95 -0.88 -2.47 -16.31
N SER A 96 -1.16 -3.18 -17.41
CA SER A 96 -1.40 -2.59 -18.73
C SER A 96 -2.80 -1.99 -18.83
N THR A 97 -3.83 -2.76 -18.49
CA THR A 97 -5.23 -2.32 -18.56
C THR A 97 -5.75 -1.69 -17.28
N ARG A 98 -5.05 -1.87 -16.15
CA ARG A 98 -5.48 -1.47 -14.80
C ARG A 98 -6.84 -2.05 -14.43
N THR A 99 -7.07 -3.29 -14.82
CA THR A 99 -8.29 -4.05 -14.53
C THR A 99 -7.96 -5.45 -14.01
N CYS A 100 -8.86 -5.98 -13.19
CA CYS A 100 -8.75 -7.35 -12.71
C CYS A 100 -9.03 -8.34 -13.86
N ILE A 101 -8.06 -9.19 -14.18
CA ILE A 101 -8.19 -10.20 -15.24
C ILE A 101 -7.93 -11.60 -14.68
N ARG A 102 -8.51 -12.61 -15.32
CA ARG A 102 -8.15 -14.00 -15.05
C ARG A 102 -6.84 -14.34 -15.76
N LEU A 103 -5.92 -14.96 -15.04
CA LEU A 103 -4.74 -15.57 -15.67
C LEU A 103 -5.21 -16.72 -16.58
N ALA A 104 -5.17 -16.51 -17.89
CA ALA A 104 -5.30 -17.59 -18.86
C ALA A 104 -3.96 -18.33 -18.91
N PHE A 105 -3.95 -19.58 -18.45
CA PHE A 105 -2.85 -20.53 -18.66
C PHE A 105 -3.11 -21.37 -19.91
#